data_AF-A0A8D2AD67-F1
#
_entry.id   AF-A0A8D2AD67-F1
#
_cell.length_a   1.000
_cell.length_b   1.000
_cell.length_c   1.000
_cell.angle_alpha   90.00
_cell.angle_beta   90.00
_cell.angle_gamma   90.00
#
_symmetry.space_group_name_H-M   'P 1'
#
loop_
_entity.id
_entity.type
_entity.pdbx_description
1 polymer ?
#
loop_
_entity_poly.entity_id
_entity_poly.type
_entity_poly.pdbx_seq_one_letter_code
_entity_poly.pdbx_strand_id
1 'polypeptide(L)'
;MERNDVIDFKALEKELQDALAADEKYKRENAAKLRAVEQRVSSYEEFRSIVLASHLKPLERKDKMGGKRNVPWNCHTTQGQPSQFKTSLSKSEVLSNSVRPCF
;
A
#
# COMPACT_ATOMS: atom_id res chain seq x y z
N MET A 1 41.23 -29.06 -26.19
CA MET A 1 39.79 -28.82 -25.95
C MET A 1 39.49 -29.34 -24.56
N GLU A 2 39.25 -28.42 -23.63
CA GLU A 2 39.00 -28.77 -22.22
C GLU A 2 37.72 -29.58 -22.10
N ARG A 3 37.79 -30.58 -21.23
CA ARG A 3 36.81 -31.64 -21.05
C ARG A 3 35.61 -31.04 -20.35
N ASN A 4 34.42 -31.26 -20.92
CA ASN A 4 33.11 -30.96 -20.36
C ASN A 4 33.13 -30.97 -18.83
N ASP A 5 33.14 -29.76 -18.26
CA ASP A 5 32.86 -29.54 -16.86
C ASP A 5 31.54 -30.25 -16.55
N VAL A 6 31.56 -31.15 -15.59
CA VAL A 6 30.34 -31.81 -15.11
C VAL A 6 29.44 -30.71 -14.57
N ILE A 7 28.43 -30.33 -15.35
CA ILE A 7 27.48 -29.28 -14.99
C ILE A 7 26.81 -29.70 -13.68
N ASP A 8 27.04 -28.93 -12.62
CA ASP A 8 26.34 -29.13 -11.36
C ASP A 8 24.92 -28.57 -11.48
N PHE A 9 23.97 -29.47 -11.76
CA PHE A 9 22.55 -29.13 -11.86
C PHE A 9 22.00 -28.49 -10.59
N LYS A 10 22.56 -28.81 -9.41
CA LYS A 10 22.09 -28.21 -8.14
C LYS A 10 22.55 -26.77 -8.00
N ALA A 11 23.79 -26.46 -8.42
CA ALA A 11 24.28 -25.09 -8.45
C ALA A 11 23.45 -24.24 -9.42
N LEU A 12 23.16 -24.79 -10.61
CA LEU A 12 22.35 -24.11 -11.61
C LEU A 12 20.90 -23.88 -11.16
N GLU A 13 20.28 -24.86 -10.49
CA GLU A 13 18.94 -24.69 -9.91
C GLU A 13 18.92 -23.59 -8.85
N LYS A 14 19.94 -23.54 -7.99
CA LYS A 14 20.05 -22.49 -6.98
C LYS A 14 20.19 -21.10 -7.62
N GLU A 15 21.05 -20.96 -8.63
CA GLU A 15 21.21 -19.70 -9.37
C GLU A 15 19.89 -19.23 -9.99
N LEU A 16 19.11 -20.18 -10.56
CA LEU A 16 17.80 -19.88 -11.11
C LEU A 16 16.83 -19.38 -10.02
N GLN A 17 16.77 -20.06 -8.87
CA GLN A 17 15.91 -19.64 -7.77
C GLN A 17 16.28 -18.26 -7.23
N ASP A 18 17.59 -17.99 -7.10
CA ASP A 18 18.09 -16.69 -6.65
C ASP A 18 17.73 -15.57 -7.65
N ALA A 19 17.86 -15.84 -8.96
CA ALA A 19 17.46 -14.91 -10.02
C ALA A 19 15.96 -14.62 -10.01
N LEU A 20 15.12 -15.65 -9.86
CA LEU A 20 13.67 -15.49 -9.76
C LEU A 20 13.28 -14.66 -8.53
N ALA A 21 13.89 -14.95 -7.38
CA ALA A 21 13.63 -14.20 -6.15
C ALA A 21 14.02 -12.72 -6.28
N ALA A 22 15.14 -12.42 -6.94
CA ALA A 22 15.58 -11.06 -7.23
C ALA A 22 14.60 -10.30 -8.13
N ASP A 23 14.12 -10.95 -9.19
CA ASP A 23 13.12 -10.38 -10.11
C ASP A 23 11.80 -10.09 -9.40
N GLU A 24 11.32 -11.01 -8.56
CA GLU A 24 10.11 -10.79 -7.78
C GLU A 24 10.27 -9.62 -6.80
N LYS A 25 11.42 -9.50 -6.14
CA LYS A 25 11.73 -8.36 -5.27
C LYS A 25 11.69 -7.05 -6.07
N TYR A 26 12.37 -7.01 -7.22
CA TYR A 26 12.38 -5.84 -8.09
C TYR A 26 10.97 -5.43 -8.53
N LYS A 27 10.13 -6.40 -8.93
CA LYS A 27 8.73 -6.16 -9.31
C LYS A 27 7.93 -5.53 -8.17
N ARG A 28 8.06 -6.03 -6.93
CA ARG A 28 7.36 -5.49 -5.75
C ARG A 28 7.80 -4.06 -5.44
N GLU A 29 9.10 -3.81 -5.45
CA GLU A 29 9.66 -2.47 -5.20
C GLU A 29 9.25 -1.47 -6.28
N ASN A 30 9.31 -1.87 -7.56
CA ASN A 30 8.90 -1.00 -8.66
C ASN A 30 7.40 -0.69 -8.61
N ALA A 31 6.57 -1.67 -8.28
CA ALA A 31 5.15 -1.44 -8.04
C ALA A 31 4.92 -0.43 -6.90
N ALA A 32 5.70 -0.49 -5.82
CA ALA A 32 5.63 0.49 -4.74
C ALA A 32 6.09 1.89 -5.18
N LYS A 33 7.17 1.99 -5.97
CA LYS A 33 7.63 3.26 -6.57
C LYS A 33 6.54 3.90 -7.43
N LEU A 34 5.91 3.12 -8.31
CA LEU A 34 4.84 3.60 -9.18
C LEU A 34 3.63 4.08 -8.37
N ARG A 35 3.20 3.31 -7.35
CA ARG A 35 2.10 3.71 -6.44
C ARG A 35 2.42 5.01 -5.71
N ALA A 36 3.63 5.16 -5.17
CA ALA A 36 4.02 6.37 -4.44
C ALA A 36 4.05 7.61 -5.36
N VAL A 37 4.49 7.45 -6.60
CA VAL A 37 4.44 8.52 -7.60
C VAL A 37 3.00 8.87 -7.98
N GLU A 38 2.14 7.87 -8.17
CA GLU A 38 0.72 8.06 -8.47
C GLU A 38 -0.03 8.76 -7.33
N GLN A 39 0.30 8.42 -6.08
CA GLN A 39 -0.23 9.06 -4.88
C GLN A 39 0.30 10.49 -4.64
N ARG A 40 1.24 10.97 -5.46
CA ARG A 40 1.84 12.32 -5.37
C ARG A 40 2.39 12.61 -3.97
N VAL A 41 3.17 11.67 -3.44
CA VAL A 41 3.79 11.78 -2.12
C VAL A 41 4.64 13.05 -2.00
N SER A 42 4.55 13.74 -0.87
CA SER A 42 5.04 15.12 -0.70
C SER A 42 6.54 15.20 -0.40
N SER A 43 7.08 14.18 0.28
CA SER A 43 8.48 14.12 0.71
C SER A 43 9.18 12.86 0.23
N TYR A 44 10.49 12.95 -0.01
CA TYR A 44 11.31 11.79 -0.33
C TYR A 44 11.33 10.75 0.79
N GLU A 45 11.28 11.17 2.05
CA GLU A 45 11.27 10.23 3.19
C GLU A 45 10.00 9.37 3.20
N GLU A 46 8.85 9.96 2.86
CA GLU A 46 7.60 9.22 2.69
C GLU A 46 7.71 8.24 1.51
N PHE A 47 8.23 8.69 0.36
CA PHE A 47 8.46 7.82 -0.80
C PHE A 47 9.37 6.63 -0.45
N ARG A 48 10.48 6.91 0.24
CA ARG A 48 11.45 5.90 0.69
C ARG A 48 10.79 4.91 1.64
N SER A 49 9.99 5.38 2.59
CA SER A 49 9.27 4.52 3.54
C SER A 49 8.32 3.55 2.83
N ILE A 50 7.59 4.01 1.81
CA ILE A 50 6.66 3.18 1.03
C ILE A 50 7.39 2.10 0.25
N VAL A 51 8.53 2.45 -0.37
CA VAL A 51 9.34 1.49 -1.14
C VAL A 51 9.99 0.46 -0.22
N LEU A 52 10.54 0.88 0.92
CA LEU A 52 11.11 -0.04 1.91
C LEU A 52 10.07 -1.00 2.48
N ALA A 53 8.84 -0.51 2.70
CA ALA A 53 7.72 -1.30 3.20
C ALA A 53 7.05 -2.18 2.12
N SER A 54 7.57 -2.27 0.89
CA SER A 54 6.93 -3.00 -0.21
C SER A 54 6.78 -4.51 0.03
N HIS A 55 7.60 -5.07 0.92
CA HIS A 55 7.56 -6.49 1.28
C HIS A 55 6.48 -6.82 2.34
N LEU A 56 5.79 -5.82 2.90
CA LEU A 56 4.77 -6.03 3.93
C LEU A 56 3.49 -6.64 3.31
N LYS A 57 2.99 -7.70 3.95
CA LYS A 57 1.72 -8.33 3.57
C LYS A 57 0.56 -7.51 4.14
N PRO A 58 -0.54 -7.29 3.38
CA PRO A 58 -1.77 -6.75 3.95
C PRO A 58 -2.22 -7.60 5.15
N LEU A 59 -2.60 -6.94 6.24
CA LEU A 59 -3.08 -7.62 7.45
C LEU A 59 -4.31 -8.47 7.13
N GLU A 60 -4.25 -9.75 7.49
CA GLU A 60 -5.38 -10.65 7.33
C GLU A 60 -6.44 -10.37 8.41
N ARG A 61 -7.67 -10.84 8.20
CA ARG A 61 -8.77 -10.65 9.17
C ARG A 61 -8.46 -11.24 10.54
N LYS A 62 -7.61 -12.27 10.59
CA LYS A 62 -7.11 -12.92 11.80
C LYS A 62 -6.02 -12.11 12.53
N ASP A 63 -5.31 -11.25 11.80
CA ASP A 63 -4.26 -10.37 12.36
C ASP A 63 -4.86 -9.09 12.94
N LYS A 64 -6.11 -8.77 12.57
CA LYS A 64 -6.85 -7.69 13.20
C LYS A 64 -7.06 -8.08 14.67
N MET A 65 -6.47 -7.32 15.59
CA MET A 65 -6.78 -7.41 17.02
C MET A 65 -8.27 -7.10 17.20
N GLY A 66 -9.10 -8.13 17.15
CA GLY A 66 -10.57 -8.07 17.22
C GLY A 66 -11.09 -7.83 18.63
N GLY A 67 -10.33 -7.14 19.48
CA GLY A 67 -10.82 -6.70 20.77
C GLY A 67 -11.94 -5.68 20.58
N LYS A 68 -12.98 -5.71 21.44
CA LYS A 68 -13.94 -4.61 21.52
C LYS A 68 -13.16 -3.31 21.69
N ARG A 69 -13.19 -2.43 20.68
CA ARG A 69 -12.69 -1.06 20.83
C ARG A 69 -13.57 -0.41 21.89
N ASN A 70 -13.04 -0.29 23.10
CA ASN A 70 -13.77 0.30 24.23
C ASN A 70 -13.98 1.82 24.04
N VAL A 71 -13.31 2.39 23.03
CA VAL A 71 -13.37 3.81 22.69
C VAL A 71 -13.90 3.95 21.26
N PRO A 72 -14.99 4.69 21.04
CA PRO A 72 -15.41 5.04 19.69
C PRO A 72 -14.31 5.85 19.01
N TRP A 73 -13.93 5.44 17.79
CA TRP A 73 -12.91 6.11 16.96
C TRP A 73 -13.25 7.58 16.68
N ASN A 74 -14.54 7.93 16.79
CA ASN A 74 -15.02 9.29 16.73
C ASN A 74 -16.11 9.47 17.80
N CYS A 75 -15.87 10.33 18.78
CA CYS A 75 -16.81 10.64 19.86
C CYS A 75 -18.14 11.24 19.36
N HIS A 76 -18.18 11.75 18.13
CA HIS A 76 -19.39 12.29 17.50
C HIS A 76 -20.23 11.25 16.74
N THR A 77 -19.73 10.02 16.57
CA THR A 77 -20.47 8.97 15.83
C THR A 77 -21.45 8.19 16.71
N THR A 78 -21.33 8.32 18.02
CA THR A 78 -22.25 7.73 18.99
C THR A 78 -23.28 8.77 19.42
N GLN A 79 -24.32 8.98 18.61
CA GLN A 79 -25.70 9.26 19.03
C GLN A 79 -26.51 9.65 17.78
N GLY A 80 -27.64 8.98 17.57
CA GLY A 80 -28.61 9.33 16.53
C GLY A 80 -29.34 10.64 16.85
N GLN A 81 -28.64 11.76 16.70
CA GLN A 81 -29.23 13.11 16.72
C GLN A 81 -28.60 13.94 15.59
N PRO A 82 -29.40 14.52 14.68
CA PRO A 82 -28.89 15.46 13.69
C PRO A 82 -28.52 16.76 14.41
N SER A 83 -27.25 16.90 14.80
CA SER A 83 -26.72 18.17 15.26
C SER A 83 -26.72 19.15 14.09
N GLN A 84 -27.68 20.08 14.09
CA GLN A 84 -27.73 21.20 13.16
C GLN A 84 -26.52 22.11 13.36
N PHE A 85 -25.44 21.84 12.63
CA PHE A 85 -24.32 22.77 12.54
C PHE A 85 -24.69 23.86 11.53
N LYS A 86 -25.18 25.00 12.02
CA LYS A 86 -25.34 26.20 11.20
C LYS A 86 -23.97 26.86 11.04
N THR A 87 -23.24 26.53 9.98
CA THR A 87 -22.19 27.41 9.48
C THR A 87 -22.84 28.40 8.54
N SER A 88 -22.95 29.66 8.96
CA SER A 88 -23.08 30.78 8.03
C SER A 88 -21.79 30.85 7.23
N LEU A 89 -21.74 30.17 6.09
CA LEU A 89 -20.73 30.41 5.08
C LEU A 89 -21.43 30.85 3.80
N SER A 90 -21.15 32.11 3.46
CA SER A 90 -21.61 32.86 2.31
C SER A 90 -21.60 32.03 1.02
N LYS A 91 -22.68 32.15 0.25
CA LYS A 91 -22.80 31.69 -1.13
C LYS A 91 -21.63 32.22 -1.98
N SER A 92 -20.94 31.32 -2.67
CA SER A 92 -20.43 31.56 -4.02
C SER A 92 -20.45 30.26 -4.81
N GLU A 93 -20.86 30.38 -6.07
CA GLU A 93 -21.34 29.36 -6.98
C GLU A 93 -20.47 28.11 -7.22
N VAL A 94 -21.17 26.98 -7.23
CA VAL A 94 -21.18 25.90 -8.23
C VAL A 94 -20.04 25.89 -9.26
N LEU A 95 -19.20 24.85 -9.22
CA LEU A 95 -18.73 24.16 -10.42
C LEU A 95 -18.64 22.65 -10.14
N SER A 96 -19.65 21.95 -10.66
CA SER A 96 -19.61 20.62 -11.28
C SER A 96 -18.29 19.84 -11.20
N ASN A 97 -18.27 18.67 -10.56
CA ASN A 97 -18.24 17.39 -11.28
C ASN A 97 -17.90 16.19 -10.39
N SER A 98 -18.80 15.21 -10.50
CA SER A 98 -18.55 13.77 -10.57
C SER A 98 -17.84 13.08 -9.40
N VAL A 99 -18.67 12.34 -8.65
CA VAL A 99 -18.33 11.15 -7.89
C VAL A 99 -17.26 10.33 -8.62
N ARG A 100 -16.08 10.17 -8.01
CA ARG A 100 -15.16 9.10 -8.41
C ARG A 100 -15.37 7.91 -7.47
N PRO A 101 -15.74 6.72 -7.99
CA PRO A 101 -15.77 5.50 -7.21
C PRO A 101 -14.35 5.09 -6.83
N CYS A 102 -14.18 4.60 -5.60
CA CYS A 102 -12.98 3.88 -5.20
C CYS A 102 -12.89 2.57 -5.99
N PHE A 103 -11.80 2.40 -6.73
CA PHE A 103 -11.25 1.10 -7.11
C PHE A 103 -9.79 1.07 -6.67
#